data_AF-A0A2V6FZ38-F1
#
_entry.id   AF-A0A2V6FZ38-F1
#
_cell.length_a   1.000
_cell.length_b   1.000
_cell.length_c   1.000
_cell.angle_alpha   90.00
_cell.angle_beta   90.00
_cell.angle_gamma   90.00
#
_symmetry.space_group_name_H-M   'P 1'
#
loop_
_entity.id
_entity.type
_entity.pdbx_description
1 polymer ?
#
loop_
_entity_poly.entity_id
_entity_poly.type
_entity_poly.pdbx_seq_one_letter_code
_entity_poly.pdbx_strand_id
1 'polypeptide(L)'
;MNKPKFKPVIEETPQSSAPIRGRGASWSAANRFEKFHVDLTDVDLVDDDPASEEKPPRPTQYFRDATKSIIARNQSPDVGFETSINPYRGCE
;
A
#
# COMPACT_ATOMS: atom_id res chain seq x y z
N MET A 1 22.55 -26.48 4.27
CA MET A 1 21.30 -26.02 4.90
C MET A 1 20.28 -25.68 3.83
N ASN A 2 19.17 -26.41 3.78
CA ASN A 2 18.07 -26.13 2.84
C ASN A 2 17.39 -24.82 3.25
N LYS A 3 17.38 -23.82 2.37
CA LYS A 3 16.57 -22.62 2.59
C LYS A 3 15.09 -23.04 2.59
N PRO A 4 14.26 -22.56 3.54
CA PRO A 4 12.83 -22.80 3.46
C PRO A 4 12.31 -22.23 2.14
N LYS A 5 11.68 -23.08 1.33
CA LYS A 5 10.99 -22.64 0.10
C LYS A 5 9.80 -21.79 0.54
N PHE A 6 9.83 -20.51 0.18
CA PHE A 6 8.69 -19.61 0.37
C PHE A 6 7.47 -20.23 -0.33
N LYS A 7 6.40 -20.46 0.43
CA LYS A 7 5.09 -20.83 -0.10
C LYS A 7 4.20 -19.61 0.05
N PRO A 8 3.76 -18.97 -1.05
CA PRO A 8 2.81 -17.88 -0.94
C PRO A 8 1.53 -18.41 -0.27
N VAL A 9 0.97 -17.60 0.64
CA VAL A 9 -0.32 -17.91 1.29
C VAL A 9 -1.47 -17.72 0.28
N ILE A 10 -1.25 -16.88 -0.73
CA ILE A 10 -2.22 -16.54 -1.77
C ILE A 10 -1.47 -16.52 -3.12
N GLU A 11 -1.96 -17.29 -4.10
CA GLU A 11 -1.52 -17.22 -5.49
C GLU A 11 -2.47 -16.33 -6.28
N GLU A 12 -2.14 -15.05 -6.41
CA GLU A 12 -2.89 -14.10 -7.23
C GLU A 12 -2.31 -13.99 -8.64
N THR A 13 -3.20 -13.86 -9.64
CA THR A 13 -2.79 -13.47 -10.99
C THR A 13 -2.20 -12.06 -10.91
N PRO A 14 -1.03 -11.78 -11.50
CA PRO A 14 -0.44 -10.46 -11.44
C PRO A 14 -1.41 -9.42 -12.01
N GLN A 15 -1.74 -8.41 -11.19
CA GLN A 15 -2.52 -7.26 -11.65
C GLN A 15 -1.78 -6.60 -12.83
N SER A 16 -2.56 -6.03 -13.75
CA SER A 16 -2.04 -5.42 -14.97
C SER A 16 -0.93 -4.41 -14.69
N SER A 17 0.21 -4.56 -15.36
CA SER A 17 1.28 -3.56 -15.34
C SER A 17 0.99 -2.35 -16.22
N ALA A 18 -0.21 -2.28 -16.84
CA ALA A 18 -0.58 -1.17 -17.69
C ALA A 18 -0.61 0.14 -16.89
N PRO A 19 -0.16 1.26 -17.49
CA PRO A 19 -0.17 2.54 -16.82
C PRO A 19 -1.61 2.97 -16.52
N ILE A 20 -1.88 3.32 -15.26
CA ILE A 20 -3.17 3.90 -14.86
C ILE A 20 -3.16 5.41 -15.06
N ARG A 21 -4.33 5.99 -15.39
CA ARG A 21 -4.50 7.44 -15.43
C ARG A 21 -4.62 7.97 -13.99
N GLY A 22 -3.58 8.63 -13.49
CA GLY A 22 -3.55 9.18 -12.13
C GLY A 22 -2.15 9.20 -11.51
N ARG A 23 -2.08 9.44 -10.20
CA ARG A 23 -0.82 9.46 -9.43
C ARG A 23 -0.58 8.21 -8.57
N GLY A 24 -1.47 7.20 -8.69
CA GLY A 24 -1.35 5.94 -7.95
C GLY A 24 -0.45 4.92 -8.66
N ALA A 25 -0.02 3.90 -7.90
CA ALA A 25 0.61 2.73 -8.50
C ALA A 25 -0.44 1.95 -9.32
N SER A 26 -0.06 1.48 -10.51
CA SER A 26 -0.90 0.57 -11.31
C SER A 26 -1.03 -0.82 -10.70
N TRP A 27 -0.21 -1.13 -9.69
CA TRP A 27 -0.11 -2.43 -9.05
C TRP A 27 -0.05 -2.30 -7.52
N SER A 28 -0.81 -3.16 -6.83
CA SER A 28 -0.82 -3.27 -5.37
C SER A 28 -0.62 -4.73 -4.93
N ALA A 29 0.63 -5.21 -4.99
CA ALA A 29 0.97 -6.58 -4.60
C ALA A 29 0.63 -6.90 -3.14
N ALA A 30 0.16 -8.12 -2.87
CA ALA A 30 -0.03 -8.61 -1.51
C ALA A 30 1.28 -8.56 -0.69
N ASN A 31 1.22 -7.96 0.49
CA ASN A 31 2.36 -7.89 1.41
C ASN A 31 2.53 -9.22 2.17
N ARG A 32 3.71 -9.84 2.09
CA ARG A 32 4.01 -11.13 2.73
C ARG A 32 3.92 -11.16 4.27
N PHE A 33 3.89 -9.99 4.92
CA PHE A 33 3.83 -9.87 6.38
C PHE A 33 2.47 -9.41 6.89
N GLU A 34 1.55 -9.05 5.99
CA GLU A 34 0.21 -8.67 6.39
C GLU A 34 -0.63 -9.90 6.73
N LYS A 35 -1.42 -9.80 7.80
CA LYS A 35 -2.31 -10.89 8.24
C LYS A 35 -3.51 -11.05 7.31
N PHE A 36 -3.92 -9.97 6.66
CA PHE A 36 -5.07 -9.92 5.77
C PHE A 36 -4.65 -9.25 4.47
N HIS A 37 -4.95 -9.89 3.36
CA HIS A 37 -4.90 -9.26 2.03
C HIS A 37 -6.32 -8.88 1.64
N VAL A 38 -6.50 -7.69 1.07
CA VAL A 38 -7.79 -7.24 0.54
C VAL A 38 -7.73 -7.38 -0.98
N ASP A 39 -8.38 -8.42 -1.48
CA ASP A 39 -8.59 -8.59 -2.91
C ASP A 39 -9.76 -7.72 -3.35
N LEU A 40 -9.48 -6.74 -4.21
CA LEU A 40 -10.50 -5.81 -4.74
C LEU A 40 -11.21 -6.37 -5.97
N THR A 41 -10.83 -7.55 -6.42
CA THR A 41 -11.48 -8.32 -7.49
C THR A 41 -12.38 -9.43 -6.94
N ASP A 42 -12.46 -9.58 -5.61
CA ASP A 42 -13.35 -10.53 -4.97
C ASP A 42 -14.82 -10.07 -5.07
N VAL A 43 -15.61 -10.86 -5.78
CA VAL A 43 -17.02 -10.61 -6.09
C VAL A 43 -17.89 -10.65 -4.82
N ASP A 44 -17.42 -11.32 -3.76
CA ASP A 44 -18.14 -11.39 -2.47
C ASP A 44 -17.87 -10.15 -1.58
N LEU A 45 -16.82 -9.36 -1.88
CA LEU A 45 -16.41 -8.18 -1.11
C LEU A 45 -16.75 -6.85 -1.79
N VAL A 46 -16.90 -6.85 -3.11
CA VAL A 46 -17.23 -5.67 -3.91
C VAL A 46 -18.60 -5.92 -4.54
N ASP A 47 -19.56 -5.05 -4.24
CA ASP A 47 -20.82 -4.95 -4.96
C ASP A 47 -20.52 -4.36 -6.36
N ASP A 48 -19.78 -5.13 -7.17
CA ASP A 48 -19.51 -4.85 -8.57
C ASP A 48 -20.81 -5.23 -9.31
N ASP A 49 -21.57 -4.25 -9.76
CA ASP A 49 -22.51 -4.50 -10.85
C ASP A 49 -21.66 -5.02 -12.02
N PRO A 50 -21.83 -6.27 -12.47
CA PRO A 50 -21.02 -6.83 -13.55
C PRO A 50 -21.17 -6.05 -14.87
N ALA A 51 -22.16 -5.14 -14.96
CA ALA A 51 -22.32 -4.21 -16.07
C ALA A 51 -21.48 -2.93 -15.97
N SER A 52 -20.90 -2.58 -14.81
CA SER A 52 -20.04 -1.41 -14.65
C SER A 52 -18.57 -1.77 -14.79
N GLU A 53 -17.96 -1.48 -15.95
CA GLU A 53 -16.50 -1.61 -16.13
C GLU A 53 -15.70 -0.57 -15.32
N GLU A 54 -16.36 0.43 -14.74
CA GLU A 54 -15.72 1.51 -13.99
C GLU A 54 -15.80 1.27 -12.48
N LYS A 55 -14.72 0.72 -11.91
CA LYS A 55 -14.48 0.85 -10.47
C LYS A 55 -14.31 2.33 -10.14
N PRO A 56 -15.10 2.92 -9.22
CA PRO A 56 -14.96 4.32 -8.88
C PRO A 56 -13.54 4.57 -8.37
N PRO A 57 -12.85 5.61 -8.88
CA PRO A 57 -11.51 5.92 -8.42
C PRO A 57 -11.55 6.20 -6.92
N ARG A 58 -10.67 5.56 -6.15
CA ARG A 58 -10.55 5.85 -4.72
C ARG A 58 -10.24 7.34 -4.57
N PRO A 59 -11.08 8.12 -3.88
CA PRO A 59 -10.86 9.55 -3.75
C PRO A 59 -9.57 9.79 -2.97
N THR A 60 -8.74 10.71 -3.46
CA THR A 60 -7.58 11.19 -2.69
C THR A 60 -8.07 11.79 -1.38
N GLN A 61 -7.60 11.26 -0.26
CA GLN A 61 -7.90 11.80 1.06
C GLN A 61 -6.76 12.70 1.52
N TYR A 62 -7.09 13.91 1.95
CA TYR A 62 -6.14 14.85 2.53
C TYR A 62 -6.21 14.78 4.05
N PHE A 63 -5.05 14.66 4.69
CA PHE A 63 -4.92 14.67 6.14
C PHE A 63 -4.21 15.95 6.57
N ARG A 64 -4.68 16.59 7.65
CA ARG A 64 -3.97 17.74 8.23
C ARG A 64 -2.68 17.26 8.87
N ASP A 65 -1.55 17.75 8.38
CA ASP A 65 -0.26 17.54 9.02
C ASP A 65 0.01 18.64 10.06
N ALA A 66 0.18 18.24 11.33
CA ALA A 66 0.49 19.14 12.43
C ALA A 66 2.01 19.29 12.69
N THR A 67 2.84 18.69 11.83
CA THR A 67 4.31 18.71 11.97
C THR A 67 4.85 20.14 11.88
N LYS A 68 5.74 20.51 12.81
CA LYS A 68 6.34 21.86 12.91
C LYS A 68 7.85 21.89 12.63
N SER A 69 8.47 20.75 12.39
CA SER A 69 9.91 20.61 12.19
C SER A 69 10.22 19.51 11.18
N ILE A 70 11.30 19.69 10.40
CA ILE A 70 11.78 18.72 9.42
C ILE A 70 12.48 17.51 10.06
N ILE A 71 12.99 17.66 11.30
CA ILE A 71 13.69 16.59 12.02
C ILE A 71 12.71 15.84 12.92
N ALA A 72 12.53 14.55 12.67
CA ALA A 72 11.82 13.64 13.57
C ALA A 72 12.82 12.93 14.50
N ARG A 73 12.41 12.66 15.75
CA ARG A 73 13.20 11.91 16.73
C ARG A 73 12.56 10.58 17.07
N ASN A 74 13.38 9.54 17.18
CA ASN A 74 12.99 8.20 17.59
C ASN A 74 13.58 7.88 18.99
N GLN A 75 12.82 7.16 19.82
CA GLN A 75 13.21 6.70 21.15
C GLN A 75 13.14 5.17 21.27
N SER A 76 12.91 4.46 20.16
CA SER A 76 12.86 3.01 20.12
C SER A 76 14.27 2.44 20.33
N PRO A 77 14.42 1.43 21.21
CA PRO A 77 15.70 0.73 21.38
C PRO A 77 16.06 -0.14 20.17
N ASP A 78 15.08 -0.42 19.29
CA ASP A 78 15.24 -1.29 18.13
C ASP A 78 15.74 -0.54 16.89
N VAL A 79 15.72 0.80 16.94
CA VAL A 79 16.08 1.65 15.81
C VAL A 79 17.41 2.32 16.10
N GLY A 80 18.45 1.94 15.36
CA GLY A 80 19.84 2.39 15.56
C GLY A 80 20.13 3.86 15.20
N PHE A 81 19.13 4.72 15.13
CA PHE A 81 19.28 6.16 14.89
C PHE A 81 18.34 6.98 15.77
N GLU A 82 18.80 8.15 16.20
CA GLU A 82 17.99 9.09 16.98
C GLU A 82 17.13 9.99 16.08
N THR A 83 17.63 10.41 14.92
CA THR A 83 16.99 11.43 14.09
C THR A 83 16.75 10.96 12.66
N SER A 84 15.67 11.44 12.05
CA SER A 84 15.33 11.18 10.65
C SER A 84 14.67 12.38 9.99
N ILE A 85 14.65 12.36 8.65
CA ILE A 85 13.98 13.34 7.81
C ILE A 85 13.09 12.57 6.85
N ASN A 86 11.85 13.04 6.64
CA ASN A 86 10.96 12.57 5.58
C ASN A 86 10.79 13.68 4.53
N PRO A 87 11.53 13.65 3.41
CA PRO A 87 11.47 14.70 2.38
C PRO A 87 10.12 14.85 1.70
N TYR A 88 9.24 13.85 1.83
CA TYR A 88 7.93 13.80 1.19
C TYR A 88 6.79 14.22 2.12
N ARG A 89 7.08 14.44 3.42
CA ARG A 89 6.05 14.85 4.36
C ARG A 89 5.61 16.28 4.06
N GLY A 90 4.30 16.46 3.86
CA GLY A 90 3.70 17.74 3.49
C GLY A 90 3.65 18.00 1.97
N CYS A 91 4.09 17.06 1.14
CA CYS A 91 3.86 17.11 -0.31
C CYS A 91 2.46 16.55 -0.65
N GLU A 92 1.75 17.23 -1.56
CA GLU A 92 0.46 16.80 -2.16
C GLU A 92 0.58 16.51 -3.66
#